data_AF-A0A2V2N341-F1
#
_entry.id   AF-A0A2V2N341-F1
#
_cell.length_a   1.000
_cell.length_b   1.000
_cell.length_c   1.000
_cell.angle_alpha   90.00
_cell.angle_beta   90.00
_cell.angle_gamma   90.00
#
_symmetry.space_group_name_H-M   'P 1'
#
loop_
_entity.id
_entity.type
_entity.pdbx_description
1 polymer ?
#
loop_
_entity_poly.entity_id
_entity_poly.type
_entity_poly.pdbx_seq_one_letter_code
_entity_poly.pdbx_strand_id
1 'polypeptide(L)'
;MLDISPVFIVAIGANGKTLMMNRMLLDILEYSEEEVIGKDYLTTFVPPEDHEMVSDVFQKIVGDTSTTLNENRIVSKSGKIYLVEWRGRPVLYPSGELDFFVGIGIDITREKGKNE
;
A
#
# COMPACT_ATOMS: atom_id res chain seq x y z
N MET A 1 -7.09 7.14 -26.76
CA MET A 1 -7.14 7.54 -25.34
C MET A 1 -6.37 6.47 -24.58
N LEU A 2 -5.27 6.83 -23.90
CA LEU A 2 -4.56 5.88 -23.04
C LEU A 2 -5.45 5.64 -21.82
N ASP A 3 -6.00 4.43 -21.70
CA ASP A 3 -6.70 3.98 -20.49
C ASP A 3 -5.61 3.58 -19.48
N ILE A 4 -5.12 4.58 -18.74
CA ILE A 4 -4.21 4.33 -17.62
C ILE A 4 -5.08 3.95 -16.43
N SER A 5 -5.00 2.69 -15.99
CA SER A 5 -5.58 2.28 -14.72
C SER A 5 -5.10 3.24 -13.63
N PRO A 6 -6.01 3.81 -12.83
CA PRO A 6 -5.64 4.78 -11.81
C PRO A 6 -4.62 4.17 -10.84
N VAL A 7 -3.51 4.88 -10.63
CA VAL A 7 -2.40 4.42 -9.80
C VAL A 7 -2.60 4.88 -8.36
N PHE A 8 -2.48 3.95 -7.42
CA PHE A 8 -2.43 4.22 -5.99
C PHE A 8 -0.99 4.49 -5.58
N ILE A 9 -0.78 5.47 -4.70
CA ILE A 9 0.55 5.76 -4.15
C ILE A 9 0.39 5.93 -2.64
N VAL A 10 1.25 5.24 -1.89
CA VAL A 10 1.37 5.38 -0.44
C VAL A 10 2.84 5.49 -0.05
N ALA A 11 3.16 6.35 0.90
CA ALA A 11 4.45 6.39 1.58
C ALA A 11 4.25 5.93 3.03
N ILE A 12 5.10 5.01 3.49
CA ILE A 12 5.01 4.39 4.81
C ILE A 12 6.38 4.45 5.46
N GLY A 13 6.44 4.98 6.68
CA GLY A 13 7.67 5.04 7.46
C GLY A 13 8.17 3.64 7.84
N ALA A 14 9.44 3.54 8.24
CA ALA A 14 10.04 2.28 8.70
C ALA A 14 9.29 1.61 9.88
N ASN A 15 8.48 2.38 10.61
CA ASN A 15 7.62 1.92 11.71
C ASN A 15 6.22 1.45 11.27
N GLY A 16 5.98 1.33 9.96
CA GLY A 16 4.68 0.92 9.40
C GLY A 16 3.59 2.00 9.44
N LYS A 17 3.92 3.23 9.86
CA LYS A 17 2.96 4.35 9.89
C LYS A 17 2.89 5.05 8.54
N THR A 18 1.68 5.36 8.11
CA THR A 18 1.41 6.07 6.87
C THR A 18 1.92 7.51 6.96
N LEU A 19 2.68 7.93 5.97
CA LEU A 19 3.19 9.30 5.83
C LEU A 19 2.36 10.09 4.83
N MET A 20 1.88 9.45 3.76
CA MET A 20 1.14 10.09 2.69
C MET A 20 0.38 9.04 1.88
N MET A 21 -0.77 9.41 1.33
CA MET A 21 -1.45 8.70 0.25
C MET A 21 -1.82 9.71 -0.85
N ASN A 22 -1.80 9.29 -2.11
CA ASN A 22 -2.33 10.15 -3.17
C ASN A 22 -3.87 10.22 -3.10
N ARG A 23 -4.44 11.26 -3.71
CA ARG A 23 -5.89 11.50 -3.72
C ARG A 23 -6.70 10.29 -4.17
N MET A 24 -6.22 9.56 -5.19
CA MET A 24 -6.91 8.38 -5.69
C MET A 24 -7.07 7.29 -4.63
N LEU A 25 -6.01 6.98 -3.87
CA LEU A 25 -6.06 5.99 -2.81
C LEU A 25 -6.92 6.47 -1.63
N LEU A 26 -6.85 7.75 -1.28
CA LEU A 26 -7.72 8.36 -0.26
C LEU A 26 -9.20 8.24 -0.65
N ASP A 27 -9.54 8.57 -1.90
CA ASP A 27 -10.92 8.54 -2.41
C ASP A 27 -11.51 7.11 -2.35
N ILE A 28 -10.75 6.08 -2.73
CA ILE A 28 -11.26 4.69 -2.70
C ILE A 28 -11.32 4.08 -1.30
N LEU A 29 -10.42 4.51 -0.40
CA LEU A 29 -10.41 4.09 1.00
C LEU A 29 -11.42 4.87 1.84
N GLU A 30 -11.93 6.00 1.34
CA GLU A 30 -12.89 6.88 2.02
C GLU A 30 -12.31 7.54 3.28
N TYR A 31 -11.06 7.99 3.19
CA TYR A 31 -10.37 8.73 4.25
C TYR A 31 -9.89 10.09 3.75
N SER A 32 -9.76 11.05 4.66
CA SER A 32 -9.00 12.28 4.39
C SER A 32 -7.50 12.08 4.63
N GLU A 33 -6.68 13.00 4.11
CA GLU A 33 -5.24 12.99 4.33
C GLU A 33 -4.89 13.05 5.83
N GLU A 34 -5.59 13.89 6.59
CA GLU A 34 -5.38 14.06 8.03
C GLU A 34 -5.74 12.81 8.83
N GLU A 35 -6.70 12.01 8.34
CA GLU A 35 -7.10 10.77 9.01
C GLU A 35 -6.09 9.65 8.86
N VAL A 36 -5.33 9.63 7.76
CA VAL A 36 -4.38 8.54 7.45
C VAL A 36 -2.98 8.78 8.00
N ILE A 37 -2.54 10.04 8.13
CA ILE A 37 -1.18 10.36 8.62
C ILE A 37 -0.97 9.78 10.03
N GLY A 38 0.13 9.05 10.20
CA GLY A 38 0.49 8.40 11.46
C GLY A 38 -0.31 7.13 11.78
N LYS A 39 -1.31 6.75 10.96
CA LYS A 39 -2.03 5.49 11.14
C LYS A 39 -1.16 4.30 10.73
N ASP A 40 -1.36 3.21 11.47
CA ASP A 40 -0.76 1.94 11.17
C ASP A 40 -1.34 1.36 9.87
N TYR A 41 -0.53 1.19 8.83
CA TYR A 41 -1.06 0.80 7.53
C TYR A 41 -1.72 -0.58 7.55
N LEU A 42 -1.04 -1.56 8.16
CA LEU A 42 -1.50 -2.96 8.25
C LEU A 42 -2.86 -3.03 8.93
N THR A 43 -2.97 -2.50 10.15
CA THR A 43 -4.21 -2.65 10.94
C THR A 43 -5.34 -1.74 10.48
N THR A 44 -5.06 -0.67 9.73
CA THR A 44 -6.09 0.28 9.28
C THR A 44 -6.65 -0.08 7.91
N PHE A 45 -5.80 -0.46 6.96
CA PHE A 45 -6.19 -0.57 5.55
C PHE A 45 -6.07 -1.98 4.97
N VAL A 46 -5.52 -2.95 5.70
CA VAL A 46 -5.37 -4.34 5.22
C VAL A 46 -6.30 -5.25 6.03
N PRO A 47 -7.05 -6.17 5.39
CA PRO A 47 -7.83 -7.17 6.10
C PRO A 47 -6.94 -8.06 6.99
N PRO A 48 -7.41 -8.49 8.18
CA PRO A 48 -6.60 -9.31 9.10
C PRO A 48 -6.01 -10.57 8.48
N GLU A 49 -6.68 -11.18 7.51
CA GLU A 49 -6.19 -12.42 6.89
C GLU A 49 -4.97 -12.20 5.98
N ASP A 50 -4.72 -10.95 5.55
CA ASP A 50 -3.57 -10.58 4.73
C ASP A 50 -2.42 -9.99 5.58
N HIS A 51 -2.60 -9.77 6.89
CA HIS A 51 -1.63 -9.09 7.76
C HIS A 51 -0.27 -9.78 7.80
N GLU A 52 -0.25 -11.10 7.93
CA GLU A 52 1.01 -11.87 8.01
C GLU A 52 1.84 -11.69 6.73
N MET A 53 1.21 -11.91 5.57
CA MET A 53 1.90 -11.79 4.29
C MET A 53 2.37 -10.35 4.02
N VAL A 54 1.54 -9.33 4.31
CA VAL A 54 1.94 -7.93 4.10
C VAL A 54 3.02 -7.52 5.10
N SER A 55 3.00 -8.05 6.32
CA SER A 55 4.09 -7.85 7.29
C SER A 55 5.41 -8.40 6.75
N ASP A 56 5.42 -9.59 6.16
CA ASP A 56 6.63 -10.16 5.53
C ASP A 56 7.15 -9.29 4.38
N VAL A 57 6.24 -8.71 3.58
CA VAL A 57 6.61 -7.73 2.54
C VAL A 57 7.29 -6.51 3.16
N PHE A 58 6.74 -5.98 4.26
CA PHE A 58 7.34 -4.84 4.95
C PHE A 58 8.72 -5.19 5.50
N GLN A 59 8.89 -6.38 6.09
CA GLN A 59 10.19 -6.83 6.58
C GLN A 59 11.24 -6.92 5.45
N LYS A 60 10.87 -7.40 4.26
CA LYS A 60 11.80 -7.42 3.11
C LYS A 60 12.21 -6.02 2.65
N ILE A 61 11.29 -5.07 2.67
CA ILE A 61 11.62 -3.68 2.29
C ILE A 61 12.48 -3.02 3.37
N VAL A 62 12.10 -3.19 4.64
CA VAL A 62 12.71 -2.48 5.76
C VAL A 62 14.05 -3.10 6.16
N GLY A 63 14.11 -4.43 6.25
CA GLY A 63 15.29 -5.18 6.67
C GLY A 63 16.29 -5.41 5.55
N ASP A 64 15.82 -5.78 4.36
CA ASP A 64 16.70 -6.15 3.25
C ASP A 64 16.87 -5.02 2.21
N THR A 65 16.25 -3.86 2.43
CA THR A 65 16.23 -2.73 1.46
C THR A 65 15.85 -3.19 0.05
N SER A 66 14.94 -4.16 -0.03
CA SER A 66 14.58 -4.82 -1.29
C SER A 66 13.33 -4.21 -1.91
N THR A 67 13.28 -4.21 -3.24
CA THR A 67 12.04 -3.92 -3.96
C THR A 67 11.13 -5.14 -3.93
N THR A 68 9.83 -4.92 -3.75
CA THR A 68 8.84 -6.01 -3.66
C THR A 68 7.79 -5.92 -4.77
N LEU A 69 7.21 -7.08 -5.08
CA LEU A 69 6.00 -7.23 -5.88
C LEU A 69 5.09 -8.19 -5.12
N ASN A 70 3.88 -7.75 -4.80
CA ASN A 70 2.90 -8.56 -4.09
C ASN A 70 1.49 -8.16 -4.48
N GLU A 71 0.53 -9.04 -4.25
CA GLU A 71 -0.89 -8.73 -4.33
C GLU A 71 -1.49 -8.88 -2.95
N ASN A 72 -2.22 -7.87 -2.48
CA ASN A 72 -2.99 -7.99 -1.25
C ASN A 72 -4.27 -7.17 -1.35
N ARG A 73 -5.20 -7.49 -0.45
CA ARG A 73 -6.43 -6.75 -0.30
C ARG A 73 -6.19 -5.51 0.54
N ILE A 74 -6.92 -4.45 0.21
CA ILE A 74 -7.11 -3.29 1.07
C ILE A 74 -8.60 -3.08 1.33
N VAL A 75 -8.93 -2.46 2.46
CA VAL A 75 -10.30 -2.24 2.92
C VAL A 75 -10.57 -0.76 3.18
N SER A 76 -11.67 -0.25 2.61
CA SER A 76 -12.13 1.12 2.86
C SER A 76 -12.82 1.26 4.22
N LYS A 77 -13.08 2.50 4.62
CA LYS A 77 -13.82 2.83 5.84
C LYS A 77 -15.23 2.22 5.88
N SER A 78 -15.89 2.08 4.73
CA SER A 78 -17.19 1.41 4.59
C SER A 78 -17.11 -0.12 4.51
N GLY A 79 -15.91 -0.70 4.53
CA GLY A 79 -15.68 -2.15 4.43
C GLY A 79 -15.57 -2.68 2.99
N LYS A 80 -15.49 -1.80 1.99
CA LYS A 80 -15.29 -2.23 0.59
C LYS A 80 -13.87 -2.74 0.40
N ILE A 81 -13.74 -3.92 -0.20
CA ILE A 81 -12.46 -4.58 -0.43
C ILE A 81 -12.00 -4.33 -1.87
N TYR A 82 -10.71 -4.02 -2.02
CA TYR A 82 -10.03 -3.90 -3.31
C TYR A 82 -8.83 -4.83 -3.33
N LEU A 83 -8.65 -5.58 -4.42
CA LEU A 83 -7.43 -6.35 -4.65
C LEU A 83 -6.44 -5.49 -5.43
N VAL A 84 -5.22 -5.35 -4.91
CA VAL A 84 -4.22 -4.43 -5.48
C VAL A 84 -2.90 -5.16 -5.69
N GLU A 85 -2.33 -5.04 -6.89
CA GLU A 85 -0.93 -5.37 -7.15
C GLU A 85 -0.07 -4.18 -6.69
N TRP A 86 0.85 -4.42 -5.76
CA TRP A 86 1.76 -3.43 -5.21
C TRP A 86 3.19 -3.65 -5.66
N ARG A 87 3.87 -2.54 -5.95
CA ARG A 87 5.32 -2.46 -6.11
C ARG A 87 5.89 -1.59 -5.00
N GLY A 88 6.59 -2.21 -4.06
CA GLY A 88 7.25 -1.55 -2.95
C GLY A 88 8.70 -1.19 -3.28
N ARG A 89 9.14 0.01 -2.89
CA ARG A 89 10.55 0.42 -3.00
C ARG A 89 11.00 1.19 -1.76
N PRO A 90 12.18 0.87 -1.18
CA PRO A 90 12.74 1.66 -0.11
C PRO A 90 13.23 3.01 -0.62
N VAL A 91 13.17 4.02 0.24
CA VAL A 91 13.80 5.33 0.07
C VAL A 91 14.79 5.48 1.22
N LEU A 92 16.05 5.72 0.86
CA LEU A 92 17.16 5.74 1.81
C LEU A 92 17.64 7.17 2.03
N TYR A 93 18.09 7.45 3.25
CA TYR A 93 18.92 8.61 3.54
C TYR A 93 20.28 8.52 2.81
N PRO A 94 21.01 9.63 2.67
CA PRO A 94 22.38 9.61 2.17
C PRO A 94 23.34 8.71 3.00
N SER A 95 23.01 8.43 4.26
CA SER A 95 23.75 7.50 5.12
C SER A 95 23.60 6.02 4.70
N GLY A 96 22.62 5.70 3.86
CA GLY A 96 22.24 4.33 3.50
C GLY A 96 21.19 3.71 4.42
N GLU A 97 20.77 4.42 5.48
CA GLU A 97 19.67 3.98 6.34
C GLU A 97 18.32 4.22 5.67
N LEU A 98 17.33 3.36 5.97
CA LEU A 98 15.98 3.52 5.47
C LEU A 98 15.30 4.75 6.10
N ASP A 99 14.72 5.60 5.26
CA ASP A 99 13.85 6.69 5.68
C ASP A 99 12.39 6.21 5.73
N PHE A 100 11.87 5.84 4.57
CA PHE A 100 10.53 5.30 4.38
C PHE A 100 10.52 4.40 3.14
N PHE A 101 9.36 3.82 2.82
CA PHE A 101 9.17 3.14 1.56
C PHE A 101 7.90 3.60 0.86
N VAL A 102 7.92 3.50 -0.47
CA VAL A 102 6.79 3.87 -1.33
C VAL A 102 6.18 2.60 -1.90
N GLY A 103 4.87 2.48 -1.79
CA GLY A 103 4.06 1.51 -2.51
C GLY A 103 3.36 2.17 -3.68
N ILE A 104 3.53 1.61 -4.89
CA ILE A 104 2.76 1.98 -6.08
C ILE A 104 1.82 0.81 -6.39
N GLY A 105 0.51 1.08 -6.41
CA GLY A 105 -0.53 0.08 -6.52
C GLY A 105 -1.40 0.24 -7.75
N ILE A 106 -1.89 -0.88 -8.30
CA ILE A 106 -2.91 -0.92 -9.36
C ILE A 106 -4.08 -1.79 -8.88
N ASP A 107 -5.30 -1.26 -8.94
CA ASP A 107 -6.51 -2.04 -8.65
C ASP A 107 -6.74 -3.10 -9.74
N ILE A 108 -6.69 -4.37 -9.33
CA ILE A 108 -6.90 -5.54 -10.18
C ILE A 108 -8.19 -6.30 -9.84
N THR A 109 -9.07 -5.72 -9.01
CA THR A 109 -10.33 -6.34 -8.54
C THR A 109 -11.20 -6.83 -9.70
N ARG A 110 -11.25 -6.07 -10.80
CA ARG A 110 -12.06 -6.41 -11.99
C ARG A 110 -11.40 -7.39 -12.94
N GLU A 111 -10.08 -7.53 -12.89
CA GLU A 111 -9.33 -8.40 -13.82
C GLU A 111 -9.45 -9.87 -13.40
N LYS A 112 -9.43 -10.15 -12.09
CA LYS A 112 -9.60 -11.52 -11.58
C LYS A 112 -11.05 -11.99 -11.52
N GLY A 113 -12.03 -11.10 -11.33
CA GLY A 113 -13.46 -11.45 -11.35
C GLY A 113 -14.00 -11.89 -12.73
N LYS A 114 -13.17 -11.90 -13.78
CA LYS A 114 -13.51 -12.43 -15.11
C LYS A 114 -13.00 -13.85 -15.38
N ASN A 115 -12.15 -14.39 -14.49
CA ASN A 115 -11.51 -15.70 -14.64
C ASN A 115 -12.03 -16.73 -13.63
N GLU A 116 -13.18 -16.46 -13.00
CA GLU A 116 -13.95 -17.41 -12.18
C GLU A 116 -15.32 -17.70 -12.82
#